data_AF-A0A356EN79-F1
#
_entry.id   AF-A0A356EN79-F1
#
_cell.length_a   1.000
_cell.length_b   1.000
_cell.length_c   1.000
_cell.angle_alpha   90.00
_cell.angle_beta   90.00
_cell.angle_gamma   90.00
#
_symmetry.space_group_name_H-M   'P 1'
#
loop_
_entity.id
_entity.type
_entity.pdbx_description
1 polymer ?
#
loop_
_entity_poly.entity_id
_entity_poly.type
_entity_poly.pdbx_seq_one_letter_code
_entity_poly.pdbx_strand_id
1 'polypeptide(L)'
;MSVLIVILLVSVAMVVSYAVLRDQSTSVQIQSNADTLVLARQAAMTGLTYGVRAMHAPDWTGVDTNTSRSLGAYERFTVSFTAGDASLGPGSPEYGDMPYRVTIHSIGEADDPRGTGRTSTCTVHAVMRLIPRGLSNQPTDWSKMEGYTVYQTKREATELDLPFQITGKVRFQSRVTLGMNYPDYYSAWYYYLLHLGRMPSQGHPDYRQFTGRVCFPSTEQGGTTNFLLAVQLLSCSATSMGIDEVASDWVKPANLSTYQIYPGGPVYEIPQLGEVLSGIILEPDPRTNPLGLFYRHGNSTLEGNVSVRGTLFCRDTVEIRGANVRFEPVEMPPLFGETKPVRMPALTGQTVKVKPGSETEITGLVAVFDQFLIEKSPVTLPLKLVGRLVTRKLYIREREPWNTVNWQQNFTSFSPYASSTYYPIWLASKGYDSAPRIKMMPDPELVQYHWTDCSGPIYVPHADDGGGLRWQMLEWNEGTR
;
A
#
# COMPACT_ATOMS: atom_id res chain seq x y z
N MET A 1 -63.23 73.63 26.21
CA MET A 1 -62.77 72.99 24.95
C MET A 1 -61.25 73.09 24.74
N SER A 2 -60.63 74.26 24.95
CA SER A 2 -59.18 74.47 24.75
C SER A 2 -58.27 73.53 25.57
N VAL A 3 -58.59 73.27 26.85
CA VAL A 3 -57.76 72.38 27.72
C VAL A 3 -57.77 70.92 27.26
N LEU A 4 -58.91 70.41 26.76
CA LEU A 4 -59.02 69.05 26.20
C LEU A 4 -58.20 68.89 24.93
N ILE A 5 -58.18 69.91 24.08
CA ILE A 5 -57.37 69.92 22.84
C ILE A 5 -55.87 69.92 23.17
N VAL A 6 -55.45 70.65 24.20
CA VAL A 6 -54.03 70.69 24.64
C VAL A 6 -53.58 69.35 25.21
N ILE A 7 -54.39 68.69 26.05
CA ILE A 7 -54.05 67.36 26.60
C ILE A 7 -53.97 66.32 25.48
N LEU A 8 -54.87 66.37 24.50
CA LEU A 8 -54.85 65.48 23.35
C LEU A 8 -53.60 65.70 22.49
N LEU A 9 -53.21 66.95 22.24
CA LEU A 9 -51.97 67.31 21.54
C LEU A 9 -50.70 66.81 22.26
N VAL A 10 -50.65 66.94 23.59
CA VAL A 10 -49.53 66.42 24.40
C VAL A 10 -49.47 64.89 24.35
N SER A 11 -50.62 64.21 24.41
CA SER A 11 -50.67 62.75 24.31
C SER A 11 -50.19 62.23 22.94
N VAL A 12 -50.61 62.88 21.84
CA VAL A 12 -50.17 62.56 20.49
C VAL A 12 -48.68 62.85 20.33
N ALA A 13 -48.19 63.98 20.85
CA ALA A 13 -46.77 64.31 20.84
C ALA A 13 -45.93 63.26 21.60
N MET A 14 -46.36 62.82 22.79
CA MET A 14 -45.67 61.78 23.54
C MET A 14 -45.66 60.42 22.81
N VAL A 15 -46.78 60.03 22.18
CA VAL A 15 -46.86 58.78 21.42
C VAL A 15 -45.94 58.83 20.21
N VAL A 16 -45.88 59.95 19.49
CA VAL A 16 -44.98 60.13 18.35
C VAL A 16 -43.52 60.14 18.81
N SER A 17 -43.19 60.85 19.90
CA SER A 17 -41.83 60.84 20.47
C SER A 17 -41.40 59.45 20.94
N TYR A 18 -42.30 58.69 21.59
CA TYR A 18 -42.04 57.32 21.98
C TYR A 18 -41.84 56.40 20.78
N ALA A 19 -42.65 56.55 19.72
CA ALA A 19 -42.51 55.79 18.49
C ALA A 19 -41.17 56.07 17.80
N VAL A 20 -40.74 57.35 17.72
CA VAL A 20 -39.45 57.74 17.14
C VAL A 20 -38.27 57.23 17.98
N LEU A 21 -38.34 57.33 19.32
CA LEU A 21 -37.29 56.81 20.20
C LEU A 21 -37.18 55.28 20.10
N ARG A 22 -38.32 54.59 19.97
CA ARG A 22 -38.36 53.14 19.79
C ARG A 22 -37.76 52.73 18.44
N ASP A 23 -38.11 53.45 17.36
CA ASP A 23 -37.61 53.17 16.01
C ASP A 23 -36.10 53.41 15.90
N GLN A 24 -35.61 54.52 16.47
CA GLN A 24 -34.18 54.79 16.59
C GLN A 24 -33.46 53.72 17.43
N SER A 25 -34.06 53.29 18.54
CA SER A 25 -33.50 52.24 19.38
C SER A 25 -33.41 50.90 18.64
N THR A 26 -34.43 50.53 17.86
CA THR A 26 -34.40 49.32 17.03
C THR A 26 -33.39 49.42 15.90
N SER A 27 -33.28 50.58 15.23
CA SER A 27 -32.30 50.79 14.16
C SER A 27 -30.86 50.67 14.67
N VAL A 28 -30.56 51.24 15.84
CA VAL A 28 -29.22 51.14 16.46
C VAL A 28 -28.91 49.70 16.87
N GLN A 29 -29.91 48.93 17.35
CA GLN A 29 -29.72 47.52 17.67
C GLN A 29 -29.47 46.66 16.43
N ILE A 30 -30.22 46.89 15.35
CA ILE A 30 -30.03 46.18 14.08
C ILE A 30 -28.63 46.47 13.53
N GLN A 31 -28.21 47.73 13.54
CA GLN A 31 -26.88 48.11 13.06
C GLN A 31 -25.77 47.52 13.93
N SER A 32 -25.91 47.58 15.26
CA SER A 32 -24.95 46.97 16.18
C SER A 32 -24.82 45.45 15.98
N ASN A 33 -25.95 44.76 15.76
CA ASN A 33 -25.94 43.32 15.50
C ASN A 33 -25.32 42.98 14.14
N ALA A 34 -25.57 43.81 13.12
CA ALA A 34 -24.96 43.66 11.81
C ALA A 34 -23.43 43.84 11.90
N ASP A 35 -22.97 44.85 12.65
CA ASP A 35 -21.55 45.11 12.87
C ASP A 35 -20.89 43.94 13.62
N THR A 36 -21.50 43.42 14.70
CA THR A 36 -20.96 42.26 15.44
C THR A 36 -20.94 40.98 14.60
N LEU A 37 -21.91 40.79 13.69
CA LEU A 37 -21.90 39.66 12.76
C LEU A 37 -20.74 39.76 11.77
N VAL A 38 -20.43 40.96 11.26
CA VAL A 38 -19.27 41.18 10.38
C VAL A 38 -17.96 40.89 11.11
N LEU A 39 -17.84 41.29 12.37
CA LEU A 39 -16.67 40.99 13.20
C LEU A 39 -16.54 39.47 13.45
N ALA A 40 -17.63 38.79 13.80
CA ALA A 40 -17.64 37.34 13.99
C ALA A 40 -17.25 36.60 12.69
N ARG A 41 -17.73 37.07 11.54
CA ARG A 41 -17.33 36.56 10.22
C ARG A 41 -15.85 36.78 9.97
N GLN A 42 -15.31 37.97 10.20
CA GLN A 42 -13.89 38.25 10.03
C GLN A 42 -13.03 37.38 10.96
N ALA A 43 -13.48 37.15 12.19
CA ALA A 43 -12.82 36.25 13.12
C ALA A 43 -12.81 34.80 12.61
N ALA A 44 -13.95 34.30 12.10
CA ALA A 44 -14.05 32.95 11.54
C ALA A 44 -13.14 32.76 10.31
N MET A 45 -13.07 33.75 9.43
CA MET A 45 -12.20 33.78 8.25
C MET A 45 -10.71 33.79 8.61
N THR A 46 -10.36 34.58 9.64
CA THR A 46 -8.99 34.63 10.16
C THR A 46 -8.61 33.31 10.79
N GLY A 47 -9.54 32.68 11.53
CA GLY A 47 -9.38 31.34 12.06
C GLY A 47 -9.17 30.31 10.96
N LEU A 48 -9.95 30.32 9.88
CA LEU A 48 -9.76 29.40 8.77
C LEU A 48 -8.38 29.58 8.12
N THR A 49 -7.97 30.81 7.86
CA THR A 49 -6.65 31.12 7.30
C THR A 49 -5.53 30.64 8.22
N TYR A 50 -5.70 30.81 9.53
CA TYR A 50 -4.79 30.27 10.53
C TYR A 50 -4.75 28.73 10.47
N GLY A 51 -5.91 28.07 10.41
CA GLY A 51 -6.02 26.62 10.33
C GLY A 51 -5.31 26.03 9.11
N VAL A 52 -5.56 26.60 7.93
CA VAL A 52 -4.89 26.20 6.69
C VAL A 52 -3.37 26.37 6.80
N ARG A 53 -2.91 27.53 7.31
CA ARG A 53 -1.47 27.77 7.52
C ARG A 53 -0.86 26.80 8.53
N ALA A 54 -1.57 26.50 9.61
CA ALA A 54 -1.12 25.56 10.62
C ALA A 54 -0.89 24.17 10.02
N MET A 55 -1.81 23.66 9.20
CA MET A 55 -1.65 22.35 8.54
C MET A 55 -0.42 22.25 7.61
N HIS A 56 0.09 23.38 7.15
CA HIS A 56 1.32 23.47 6.34
C HIS A 56 2.58 23.72 7.17
N ALA A 57 2.46 23.83 8.49
CA ALA A 57 3.56 24.09 9.41
C ALA A 57 4.00 22.78 10.10
N PRO A 58 5.27 22.68 10.51
CA PRO A 58 5.80 21.49 11.19
C PRO A 58 5.23 21.28 12.60
N ASP A 59 4.66 22.32 13.21
CA ASP A 59 4.09 22.30 14.57
C ASP A 59 2.58 21.99 14.60
N TRP A 60 2.00 21.58 13.46
CA TRP A 60 0.61 21.15 13.44
C TRP A 60 0.39 19.92 14.33
N THR A 61 -0.50 20.07 15.30
CA THR A 61 -0.81 19.03 16.29
C THR A 61 -1.67 17.90 15.75
N GLY A 62 -2.27 18.07 14.56
CA GLY A 62 -3.06 17.05 13.88
C GLY A 62 -4.58 17.20 13.99
N VAL A 63 -5.29 16.18 13.52
CA VAL A 63 -6.74 16.02 13.62
C VAL A 63 -7.18 15.84 15.08
N ASP A 64 -8.45 16.12 15.35
CA ASP A 64 -9.10 16.09 16.66
C ASP A 64 -8.48 17.04 17.69
N THR A 65 -7.79 18.07 17.21
CA THR A 65 -7.24 19.16 18.01
C THR A 65 -7.96 20.47 17.76
N ASN A 66 -8.06 21.29 18.81
CA ASN A 66 -8.68 22.60 18.77
C ASN A 66 -7.66 23.67 19.13
N THR A 67 -7.65 24.78 18.39
CA THR A 67 -6.85 25.96 18.71
C THR A 67 -7.75 27.17 18.82
N SER A 68 -7.64 27.91 19.92
CA SER A 68 -8.36 29.18 20.10
C SER A 68 -7.37 30.34 20.23
N ARG A 69 -7.68 31.46 19.59
CA ARG A 69 -6.92 32.71 19.72
C ARG A 69 -7.86 33.91 19.75
N SER A 70 -7.41 34.96 20.43
CA SER A 70 -8.05 36.27 20.47
C SER A 70 -7.44 37.18 19.41
N LEU A 71 -8.28 37.91 18.67
CA LEU A 71 -7.89 38.98 17.73
C LEU A 71 -7.95 40.36 18.38
N GLY A 72 -8.61 40.46 19.52
CA GLY A 72 -8.76 41.66 20.34
C GLY A 72 -9.56 41.38 21.59
N ALA A 73 -9.95 42.44 22.32
CA ALA A 73 -10.68 42.32 23.58
C ALA A 73 -12.07 41.65 23.44
N TYR A 74 -12.67 41.69 22.24
CA TYR A 74 -14.04 41.25 21.99
C TYR A 74 -14.17 40.27 20.83
N GLU A 75 -13.05 39.88 20.20
CA GLU A 75 -13.03 39.02 19.02
C GLU A 75 -12.13 37.82 19.28
N ARG A 76 -12.66 36.63 19.02
CA ARG A 76 -11.91 35.39 19.13
C ARG A 76 -12.36 34.41 18.06
N PHE A 77 -11.49 33.46 17.76
CA PHE A 77 -11.82 32.33 16.92
C PHE A 77 -11.39 31.04 17.58
N THR A 78 -12.09 29.95 17.23
CA THR A 78 -11.73 28.59 17.56
C THR A 78 -11.72 27.77 16.29
N VAL A 79 -10.59 27.15 15.99
CA VAL A 79 -10.41 26.24 14.85
C VAL A 79 -10.32 24.83 15.38
N SER A 80 -11.01 23.91 14.72
CA SER A 80 -10.95 22.48 14.97
C SER A 80 -10.65 21.74 13.68
N PHE A 81 -9.92 20.64 13.78
CA PHE A 81 -9.56 19.78 12.66
C PHE A 81 -10.24 18.43 12.86
N THR A 82 -10.97 17.95 11.87
CA THR A 82 -11.64 16.65 11.92
C THR A 82 -11.20 15.82 10.73
N ALA A 83 -10.88 14.55 10.95
CA ALA A 83 -10.45 13.67 9.88
C ALA A 83 -11.60 13.28 8.96
N GLY A 84 -11.29 13.18 7.67
CA GLY A 84 -12.24 12.85 6.62
C GLY A 84 -13.16 14.01 6.25
N ASP A 85 -14.22 13.65 5.55
CA ASP A 85 -15.25 14.54 5.02
C ASP A 85 -16.61 13.87 5.25
N ALA A 86 -17.46 14.49 6.07
CA ALA A 86 -18.75 13.94 6.45
C ALA A 86 -19.75 13.87 5.29
N SER A 87 -19.49 14.54 4.17
CA SER A 87 -20.30 14.45 2.95
C SER A 87 -20.07 13.14 2.18
N LEU A 88 -18.93 12.47 2.41
CA LEU A 88 -18.58 11.23 1.74
C LEU A 88 -19.15 10.01 2.46
N GLY A 89 -20.19 9.42 1.88
CA GLY A 89 -20.70 8.11 2.29
C GLY A 89 -20.12 6.95 1.46
N PRO A 90 -20.34 5.68 1.88
CA PRO A 90 -19.85 4.49 1.17
C PRO A 90 -20.28 4.37 -0.30
N GLY A 91 -21.35 5.07 -0.70
CA GLY A 91 -21.80 5.12 -2.10
C GLY A 91 -21.12 6.21 -2.94
N SER A 92 -20.26 7.05 -2.34
CA SER A 92 -19.55 8.10 -3.06
C SER A 92 -18.37 7.53 -3.86
N PRO A 93 -18.16 7.95 -5.13
CA PRO A 93 -16.97 7.57 -5.91
C PRO A 93 -15.66 7.95 -5.21
N GLU A 94 -15.70 9.00 -4.39
CA GLU A 94 -14.54 9.55 -3.69
C GLU A 94 -14.38 8.99 -2.27
N TYR A 95 -15.18 8.01 -1.86
CA TYR A 95 -15.14 7.46 -0.50
C TYR A 95 -13.74 6.92 -0.14
N GLY A 96 -13.01 6.37 -1.11
CA GLY A 96 -11.61 5.95 -0.94
C GLY A 96 -10.62 7.09 -0.65
N ASP A 97 -10.97 8.34 -0.95
CA ASP A 97 -10.15 9.53 -0.72
C ASP A 97 -10.35 10.13 0.69
N MET A 98 -11.39 9.68 1.42
CA MET A 98 -11.68 10.08 2.80
C MET A 98 -10.47 10.04 3.75
N PRO A 99 -9.59 9.01 3.75
CA PRO A 99 -8.46 8.93 4.67
C PRO A 99 -7.40 10.01 4.44
N TYR A 100 -7.45 10.68 3.27
CA TYR A 100 -6.53 11.73 2.86
C TYR A 100 -7.16 13.13 2.99
N ARG A 101 -8.38 13.23 3.54
CA ARG A 101 -9.08 14.51 3.75
C ARG A 101 -9.10 14.91 5.22
N VAL A 102 -9.10 16.21 5.45
CA VAL A 102 -9.29 16.83 6.77
C VAL A 102 -10.26 17.99 6.59
N THR A 103 -11.31 18.00 7.40
CA THR A 103 -12.26 19.10 7.48
C THR A 103 -11.81 20.07 8.56
N ILE A 104 -11.61 21.34 8.20
CA ILE A 104 -11.36 22.43 9.12
C ILE A 104 -12.69 23.08 9.46
N HIS A 105 -13.01 23.20 10.74
CA HIS A 105 -14.15 23.97 11.22
C HIS A 105 -13.64 25.17 12.03
N SER A 106 -13.98 26.37 11.58
CA SER A 106 -13.63 27.63 12.24
C SER A 106 -14.89 28.32 12.75
N ILE A 107 -14.92 28.61 14.05
CA ILE A 107 -15.98 29.38 14.71
C ILE A 107 -15.40 30.71 15.12
N GLY A 108 -15.91 31.80 14.54
CA GLY A 108 -15.61 33.17 14.95
C GLY A 108 -16.67 33.69 15.90
N GLU A 109 -16.24 34.36 16.96
CA GLU A 109 -17.12 34.94 17.97
C GLU A 109 -16.77 36.41 18.17
N ALA A 110 -17.80 37.26 18.23
CA ALA A 110 -17.68 38.67 18.55
C ALA A 110 -18.66 39.06 19.66
N ASP A 111 -18.13 39.59 20.76
CA ASP A 111 -18.90 40.07 21.91
C ASP A 111 -19.26 41.55 21.74
N ASP A 112 -20.48 41.93 22.13
CA ASP A 112 -20.91 43.34 22.15
C ASP A 112 -20.17 44.10 23.28
N PRO A 113 -19.34 45.11 22.98
CA PRO A 113 -18.62 45.89 24.00
C PRO A 113 -19.56 46.69 24.92
N ARG A 114 -20.84 46.85 24.55
CA ARG A 114 -21.83 47.65 25.29
C ARG A 114 -22.75 46.81 26.19
N GLY A 115 -22.69 45.48 26.13
CA GLY A 115 -23.58 44.60 26.89
C GLY A 115 -22.96 43.24 27.21
N THR A 116 -22.94 42.86 28.48
CA THR A 116 -22.52 41.52 28.91
C THR A 116 -23.52 40.46 28.43
N GLY A 117 -23.05 39.50 27.62
CA GLY A 117 -23.82 38.32 27.22
C GLY A 117 -24.47 38.34 25.82
N ARG A 118 -24.12 39.30 24.95
CA ARG A 118 -24.50 39.27 23.52
C ARG A 118 -23.31 38.90 22.66
N THR A 119 -23.31 37.69 22.14
CA THR A 119 -22.24 37.16 21.28
C THR A 119 -22.80 36.79 19.92
N SER A 120 -22.24 37.35 18.85
CA SER A 120 -22.51 36.90 17.48
C SER A 120 -21.53 35.79 17.12
N THR A 121 -22.00 34.75 16.45
CA THR A 121 -21.13 33.64 16.01
C THR A 121 -21.25 33.43 14.50
N CYS A 122 -20.13 33.11 13.86
CA CYS A 122 -20.09 32.73 12.45
C CYS A 122 -19.28 31.46 12.29
N THR A 123 -19.75 30.55 11.46
CA THR A 123 -19.08 29.26 11.22
C THR A 123 -18.63 29.16 9.77
N VAL A 124 -17.38 28.78 9.57
CA VAL A 124 -16.82 28.52 8.24
C VAL A 124 -16.18 27.14 8.26
N HIS A 125 -16.42 26.35 7.23
CA HIS A 125 -15.75 25.07 7.07
C HIS A 125 -15.07 24.94 5.71
N ALA A 126 -13.95 24.23 5.69
CA ALA A 126 -13.23 23.89 4.46
C ALA A 126 -12.75 22.44 4.51
N VAL A 127 -12.75 21.77 3.36
CA VAL A 127 -12.23 20.42 3.22
C VAL A 127 -10.88 20.48 2.51
N MET A 128 -9.85 19.98 3.19
CA MET A 128 -8.48 19.93 2.69
C MET A 128 -8.11 18.49 2.33
N ARG A 129 -7.45 18.28 1.20
CA ARG A 129 -6.94 16.99 0.74
C ARG A 129 -5.42 16.97 0.79
N LEU A 130 -4.82 15.92 1.33
CA LEU A 130 -3.37 15.74 1.37
C LEU A 130 -2.83 15.66 -0.07
N ILE A 131 -1.73 16.37 -0.31
CA ILE A 131 -0.89 16.22 -1.50
C ILE A 131 0.39 15.51 -1.05
N PRO A 132 0.52 14.19 -1.26
CA PRO A 132 1.73 13.47 -0.88
C PRO A 132 2.95 14.01 -1.62
N ARG A 133 4.01 14.35 -0.90
CA ARG A 133 5.27 14.81 -1.50
C ARG A 133 6.49 14.00 -1.07
N GLY A 134 6.39 13.23 0.01
CA GLY A 134 7.43 12.36 0.49
C GLY A 134 6.86 11.09 1.11
N LEU A 135 7.63 10.01 1.07
CA LEU A 135 7.40 8.77 1.80
C LEU A 135 8.36 8.68 2.98
N SER A 136 7.98 7.96 4.03
CA SER A 136 8.87 7.67 5.14
C SER A 136 10.13 6.92 4.67
N ASN A 137 11.17 7.00 5.49
CA ASN A 137 12.44 6.35 5.21
C ASN A 137 12.26 4.85 4.97
N GLN A 138 12.95 4.36 3.95
CA GLN A 138 12.97 2.95 3.57
C GLN A 138 14.32 2.34 3.98
N PRO A 139 14.40 1.00 4.03
CA PRO A 139 15.67 0.31 4.28
C PRO A 139 16.75 0.74 3.26
N THR A 140 18.00 0.78 3.70
CA THR A 140 19.16 1.30 2.96
C THR A 140 19.27 0.70 1.55
N ASP A 141 19.02 -0.60 1.41
CA ASP A 141 19.12 -1.33 0.14
C ASP A 141 17.78 -1.46 -0.62
N TRP A 142 16.73 -0.72 -0.23
CA TRP A 142 15.39 -0.87 -0.81
C TRP A 142 15.36 -0.69 -2.33
N SER A 143 15.96 0.40 -2.83
CA SER A 143 16.05 0.67 -4.27
C SER A 143 16.78 -0.44 -5.05
N LYS A 144 17.73 -1.13 -4.41
CA LYS A 144 18.38 -2.31 -5.00
C LYS A 144 17.42 -3.50 -5.05
N MET A 145 16.69 -3.77 -3.97
CA MET A 145 15.73 -4.88 -3.90
C MET A 145 14.59 -4.71 -4.92
N GLU A 146 14.09 -3.49 -5.09
CA GLU A 146 13.16 -3.12 -6.15
C GLU A 146 13.76 -3.15 -7.57
N GLY A 147 15.04 -3.47 -7.74
CA GLY A 147 15.61 -3.71 -9.06
C GLY A 147 15.19 -5.05 -9.68
N TYR A 148 14.66 -5.98 -8.89
CA TYR A 148 14.55 -7.39 -9.24
C TYR A 148 13.14 -7.96 -9.01
N THR A 149 12.75 -8.95 -9.81
CA THR A 149 11.55 -9.76 -9.59
C THR A 149 11.76 -10.71 -8.42
N VAL A 150 12.95 -11.31 -8.31
CA VAL A 150 13.35 -12.13 -7.15
C VAL A 150 14.68 -11.60 -6.63
N TYR A 151 14.72 -11.23 -5.36
CA TYR A 151 15.92 -10.75 -4.69
C TYR A 151 16.21 -11.57 -3.44
N GLN A 152 17.40 -12.16 -3.39
CA GLN A 152 17.87 -12.88 -2.22
C GLN A 152 18.58 -11.93 -1.25
N THR A 153 18.19 -11.92 0.03
CA THR A 153 18.69 -10.94 1.01
C THR A 153 19.99 -11.35 1.70
N LYS A 154 20.27 -12.66 1.85
CA LYS A 154 21.46 -13.21 2.51
C LYS A 154 22.10 -14.34 1.71
N ARG A 155 23.36 -14.65 2.01
CA ARG A 155 24.11 -15.77 1.42
C ARG A 155 23.63 -17.11 1.99
N GLU A 156 22.51 -17.61 1.50
CA GLU A 156 21.87 -18.86 1.95
C GLU A 156 21.48 -19.76 0.78
N ALA A 157 21.36 -21.07 0.96
CA ALA A 157 21.07 -21.97 -0.17
C ALA A 157 19.76 -21.62 -0.92
N THR A 158 19.78 -21.76 -2.26
CA THR A 158 18.59 -21.70 -3.13
C THR A 158 18.50 -22.99 -3.94
N GLU A 159 17.37 -23.68 -3.87
CA GLU A 159 17.14 -24.95 -4.58
C GLU A 159 15.84 -24.84 -5.39
N LEU A 160 15.93 -25.08 -6.69
CA LEU A 160 14.84 -24.86 -7.63
C LEU A 160 14.67 -26.10 -8.52
N ASP A 161 13.67 -26.93 -8.22
CA ASP A 161 13.29 -28.06 -9.06
C ASP A 161 12.29 -27.66 -10.15
N LEU A 162 12.40 -28.32 -11.30
CA LEU A 162 11.62 -28.03 -12.51
C LEU A 162 10.20 -28.64 -12.41
N PRO A 163 9.19 -28.12 -13.16
CA PRO A 163 9.19 -26.90 -13.94
C PRO A 163 8.70 -25.68 -13.14
N PHE A 164 9.35 -24.53 -13.37
CA PHE A 164 8.93 -23.21 -12.90
C PHE A 164 9.38 -22.16 -13.92
N GLN A 165 8.94 -20.92 -13.76
CA GLN A 165 9.42 -19.79 -14.55
C GLN A 165 9.49 -18.51 -13.70
N ILE A 166 10.64 -17.84 -13.75
CA ILE A 166 10.86 -16.51 -13.20
C ILE A 166 11.17 -15.56 -14.35
N THR A 167 10.28 -14.58 -14.55
CA THR A 167 10.42 -13.53 -15.55
C THR A 167 11.04 -12.28 -14.94
N GLY A 168 11.87 -11.57 -15.71
CA GLY A 168 12.55 -10.36 -15.26
C GLY A 168 13.91 -10.61 -14.61
N LYS A 169 14.43 -9.60 -13.92
CA LYS A 169 15.77 -9.66 -13.31
C LYS A 169 15.70 -10.45 -12.01
N VAL A 170 16.66 -11.34 -11.77
CA VAL A 170 16.79 -12.09 -10.51
C VAL A 170 18.17 -11.91 -9.90
N ARG A 171 18.23 -11.86 -8.58
CA ARG A 171 19.47 -11.73 -7.82
C ARG A 171 19.56 -12.81 -6.75
N PHE A 172 20.58 -13.65 -6.86
CA PHE A 172 20.98 -14.61 -5.84
C PHE A 172 22.28 -14.15 -5.18
N GLN A 173 22.41 -14.42 -3.88
CA GLN A 173 23.58 -14.05 -3.05
C GLN A 173 24.44 -15.27 -2.71
N SER A 174 24.07 -16.46 -3.18
CA SER A 174 24.72 -17.73 -2.84
C SER A 174 24.75 -18.70 -4.02
N ARG A 175 25.14 -19.95 -3.74
CA ARG A 175 24.99 -21.07 -4.66
C ARG A 175 23.52 -21.35 -4.95
N VAL A 176 23.21 -21.48 -6.24
CA VAL A 176 21.89 -21.89 -6.73
C VAL A 176 22.00 -23.32 -7.27
N THR A 177 21.07 -24.18 -6.87
CA THR A 177 20.95 -25.53 -7.42
C THR A 177 19.69 -25.60 -8.28
N LEU A 178 19.84 -25.84 -9.58
CA LEU A 178 18.73 -25.99 -10.52
C LEU A 178 18.54 -27.45 -10.88
N GLY A 179 17.40 -28.02 -10.51
CA GLY A 179 17.10 -29.44 -10.67
C GLY A 179 17.95 -30.30 -9.74
N MET A 180 17.82 -30.08 -8.43
CA MET A 180 18.57 -30.83 -7.42
C MET A 180 18.17 -32.31 -7.44
N ASN A 181 16.88 -32.57 -7.60
CA ASN A 181 16.33 -33.93 -7.55
C ASN A 181 16.17 -34.56 -8.94
N TYR A 182 15.99 -33.73 -9.98
CA TYR A 182 15.90 -34.20 -11.37
C TYR A 182 16.08 -33.03 -12.36
N PRO A 183 16.44 -33.31 -13.62
CA PRO A 183 16.85 -34.61 -14.18
C PRO A 183 18.12 -35.18 -13.56
N ASP A 184 18.13 -36.48 -13.25
CA ASP A 184 19.24 -37.20 -12.58
C ASP A 184 20.27 -37.80 -13.57
N TYR A 185 19.98 -37.75 -14.87
CA TYR A 185 20.88 -38.17 -15.94
C TYR A 185 21.43 -36.96 -16.71
N TYR A 186 22.76 -36.83 -16.79
CA TYR A 186 23.43 -35.64 -17.34
C TYR A 186 22.99 -35.26 -18.76
N SER A 187 22.89 -36.21 -19.69
CA SER A 187 22.48 -35.89 -21.06
C SER A 187 21.01 -35.47 -21.13
N ALA A 188 20.15 -36.07 -20.29
CA ALA A 188 18.75 -35.64 -20.19
C ALA A 188 18.67 -34.20 -19.65
N TRP A 189 19.39 -33.91 -18.57
CA TRP A 189 19.50 -32.56 -18.00
C TRP A 189 19.98 -31.54 -19.04
N TYR A 190 21.07 -31.84 -19.72
CA TYR A 190 21.70 -30.97 -20.71
C TYR A 190 20.74 -30.67 -21.87
N TYR A 191 20.17 -31.70 -22.50
CA TYR A 191 19.27 -31.51 -23.64
C TYR A 191 17.92 -30.93 -23.24
N TYR A 192 17.45 -31.17 -22.01
CA TYR A 192 16.24 -30.53 -21.51
C TYR A 192 16.43 -29.01 -21.46
N LEU A 193 17.48 -28.53 -20.77
CA LEU A 193 17.75 -27.09 -20.65
C LEU A 193 18.14 -26.46 -21.99
N LEU A 194 18.98 -27.12 -22.80
CA LEU A 194 19.39 -26.62 -24.11
C LEU A 194 18.18 -26.43 -25.04
N HIS A 195 17.28 -27.41 -25.08
CA HIS A 195 16.12 -27.34 -25.94
C HIS A 195 15.09 -26.34 -25.43
N LEU A 196 14.90 -26.19 -24.12
CA LEU A 196 14.13 -25.08 -23.56
C LEU A 196 14.70 -23.72 -24.01
N GLY A 197 16.03 -23.57 -24.04
CA GLY A 197 16.71 -22.38 -24.55
C GLY A 197 16.43 -22.06 -26.02
N ARG A 198 16.27 -23.09 -26.87
CA ARG A 198 16.09 -22.96 -28.33
C ARG A 198 14.64 -22.86 -28.77
N MET A 199 13.70 -23.43 -28.02
CA MET A 199 12.27 -23.46 -28.37
C MET A 199 11.68 -22.09 -28.75
N PRO A 200 11.91 -20.99 -27.99
CA PRO A 200 11.32 -19.69 -28.30
C PRO A 200 11.73 -19.12 -29.67
N SER A 201 12.99 -19.28 -30.06
CA SER A 201 13.50 -18.75 -31.34
C SER A 201 13.00 -19.53 -32.56
N GLN A 202 12.28 -20.63 -32.33
CA GLN A 202 11.77 -21.54 -33.35
C GLN A 202 10.23 -21.54 -33.36
N GLY A 203 9.60 -20.56 -32.70
CA GLY A 203 8.15 -20.38 -32.68
C GLY A 203 7.40 -21.24 -31.67
N HIS A 204 8.10 -21.95 -30.78
CA HIS A 204 7.47 -22.68 -29.67
C HIS A 204 7.29 -21.78 -28.44
N PRO A 205 6.36 -22.12 -27.52
CA PRO A 205 6.20 -21.39 -26.25
C PRO A 205 7.48 -21.33 -25.40
N ASP A 206 7.66 -20.23 -24.67
CA ASP A 206 8.80 -20.05 -23.77
C ASP A 206 8.55 -20.66 -22.39
N TYR A 207 9.15 -21.83 -22.17
CA TYR A 207 9.09 -22.59 -20.92
C TYR A 207 10.42 -22.58 -20.15
N ARG A 208 11.31 -21.62 -20.46
CA ARG A 208 12.58 -21.47 -19.74
C ARG A 208 12.33 -21.07 -18.29
N GLN A 209 13.19 -21.54 -17.39
CA GLN A 209 13.12 -21.22 -15.97
C GLN A 209 13.39 -19.76 -15.68
N PHE A 210 14.23 -19.13 -16.50
CA PHE A 210 14.53 -17.71 -16.42
C PHE A 210 14.36 -17.10 -17.82
N THR A 211 13.73 -15.93 -17.90
CA THR A 211 13.59 -15.21 -19.18
C THR A 211 14.31 -13.86 -19.18
N GLY A 212 14.71 -13.37 -18.00
CA GLY A 212 15.48 -12.13 -17.86
C GLY A 212 16.93 -12.36 -17.39
N ARG A 213 17.55 -11.30 -16.85
CA ARG A 213 18.93 -11.32 -16.37
C ARG A 213 19.04 -12.03 -15.03
N VAL A 214 19.98 -12.97 -14.92
CA VAL A 214 20.30 -13.71 -13.71
C VAL A 214 21.63 -13.20 -13.13
N CYS A 215 21.57 -12.58 -11.95
CA CYS A 215 22.72 -12.08 -11.22
C CYS A 215 23.08 -13.02 -10.07
N PHE A 216 24.33 -13.49 -10.01
CA PHE A 216 24.79 -14.43 -8.98
C PHE A 216 26.30 -14.30 -8.72
N PRO A 217 26.78 -14.72 -7.53
CA PRO A 217 28.21 -14.74 -7.24
C PRO A 217 28.87 -15.94 -7.91
N SER A 218 29.69 -15.70 -8.94
CA SER A 218 30.38 -16.78 -9.68
C SER A 218 31.34 -17.60 -8.80
N THR A 219 31.87 -17.02 -7.72
CA THR A 219 32.74 -17.70 -6.75
C THR A 219 32.01 -18.80 -5.97
N GLU A 220 30.68 -18.73 -5.87
CA GLU A 220 29.86 -19.72 -5.17
C GLU A 220 29.34 -20.83 -6.10
N GLN A 221 29.45 -20.62 -7.41
CA GLN A 221 28.93 -21.56 -8.41
C GLN A 221 30.05 -22.58 -8.74
N GLY A 222 30.03 -23.76 -8.12
CA GLY A 222 30.99 -24.85 -8.36
C GLY A 222 30.32 -26.20 -8.74
N GLY A 223 31.10 -27.13 -9.32
CA GLY A 223 30.67 -28.50 -9.69
C GLY A 223 30.50 -28.75 -11.19
N THR A 224 30.13 -29.97 -11.58
CA THR A 224 29.97 -30.41 -12.99
C THR A 224 28.59 -30.08 -13.58
N THR A 225 27.53 -30.06 -12.78
CA THR A 225 26.20 -29.48 -13.08
C THR A 225 26.10 -28.08 -12.49
N ASN A 226 27.01 -27.19 -12.91
CA ASN A 226 27.09 -25.85 -12.35
C ASN A 226 25.93 -24.98 -12.86
N PHE A 227 25.31 -24.19 -11.99
CA PHE A 227 24.24 -23.25 -12.33
C PHE A 227 24.59 -22.33 -13.51
N LEU A 228 25.86 -21.93 -13.61
CA LEU A 228 26.36 -21.15 -14.76
C LEU A 228 26.09 -21.84 -16.10
N LEU A 229 26.36 -23.15 -16.19
CA LEU A 229 26.07 -23.94 -17.39
C LEU A 229 24.57 -23.97 -17.66
N ALA A 230 23.75 -24.15 -16.62
CA ALA A 230 22.30 -24.15 -16.76
C ALA A 230 21.77 -22.84 -17.36
N VAL A 231 22.23 -21.69 -16.86
CA VAL A 231 21.84 -20.36 -17.36
C VAL A 231 22.29 -20.16 -18.82
N GLN A 232 23.48 -20.65 -19.18
CA GLN A 232 23.96 -20.63 -20.57
C GLN A 232 23.13 -21.50 -21.50
N LEU A 233 22.75 -22.72 -21.09
CA LEU A 233 21.92 -23.63 -21.89
C LEU A 233 20.53 -23.06 -22.14
N LEU A 234 19.96 -22.37 -21.14
CA LEU A 234 18.69 -21.65 -21.28
C LEU A 234 18.80 -20.38 -22.15
N SER A 235 20.00 -20.03 -22.64
CA SER A 235 20.24 -18.82 -23.42
C SER A 235 19.78 -17.55 -22.68
N CYS A 236 19.98 -17.51 -21.36
CA CYS A 236 19.63 -16.38 -20.50
C CYS A 236 20.83 -15.45 -20.30
N SER A 237 20.56 -14.16 -20.04
CA SER A 237 21.61 -13.22 -19.68
C SER A 237 22.12 -13.52 -18.26
N ALA A 238 23.41 -13.84 -18.13
CA ALA A 238 24.07 -14.04 -16.84
C ALA A 238 24.94 -12.83 -16.49
N THR A 239 24.98 -12.43 -15.22
CA THR A 239 25.91 -11.40 -14.74
C THR A 239 26.54 -11.88 -13.44
N SER A 240 27.86 -12.01 -13.42
CA SER A 240 28.58 -12.27 -12.18
C SER A 240 28.62 -11.00 -11.34
N MET A 241 28.21 -11.11 -10.08
CA MET A 241 28.27 -10.02 -9.10
C MET A 241 28.69 -10.61 -7.76
N GLY A 242 29.63 -9.95 -7.07
CA GLY A 242 30.07 -10.36 -5.72
C GLY A 242 28.92 -10.41 -4.71
N ILE A 243 29.12 -11.06 -3.56
CA ILE A 243 28.10 -11.13 -2.51
C ILE A 243 27.85 -9.73 -1.95
N ASP A 244 26.58 -9.32 -1.85
CA ASP A 244 26.15 -8.01 -1.33
C ASP A 244 24.90 -8.24 -0.47
N GLU A 245 25.08 -8.67 0.78
CA GLU A 245 23.95 -8.93 1.68
C GLU A 245 23.24 -7.65 2.09
N VAL A 246 21.92 -7.73 2.26
CA VAL A 246 21.11 -6.59 2.69
C VAL A 246 21.53 -6.14 4.10
N ALA A 247 21.57 -4.82 4.26
CA ALA A 247 21.86 -4.12 5.50
C ALA A 247 20.94 -4.55 6.66
N SER A 248 21.40 -4.31 7.89
CA SER A 248 20.73 -4.75 9.12
C SER A 248 19.43 -4.02 9.45
N ASP A 249 19.14 -2.91 8.77
CA ASP A 249 17.91 -2.14 8.88
C ASP A 249 16.72 -2.79 8.13
N TRP A 250 16.98 -3.82 7.32
CA TRP A 250 15.94 -4.72 6.80
C TRP A 250 15.42 -5.63 7.93
N VAL A 251 14.51 -5.09 8.73
CA VAL A 251 13.92 -5.76 9.89
C VAL A 251 12.44 -6.07 9.65
N LYS A 252 12.02 -7.26 10.05
CA LYS A 252 10.62 -7.68 9.97
C LYS A 252 9.79 -6.87 10.96
N PRO A 253 8.61 -6.34 10.57
CA PRO A 253 7.74 -5.66 11.51
C PRO A 253 7.23 -6.67 12.54
N ALA A 254 7.17 -6.24 13.80
CA ALA A 254 6.73 -7.06 14.91
C ALA A 254 5.77 -6.28 15.80
N ASN A 255 4.74 -6.97 16.31
CA ASN A 255 3.75 -6.40 17.23
C ASN A 255 3.00 -5.19 16.64
N LEU A 256 2.57 -5.31 15.39
CA LEU A 256 1.77 -4.28 14.75
C LEU A 256 0.37 -4.22 15.37
N SER A 257 -0.01 -3.06 15.89
CA SER A 257 -1.33 -2.78 16.46
C SER A 257 -2.01 -1.59 15.81
N THR A 258 -1.25 -0.60 15.36
CA THR A 258 -1.77 0.67 14.83
C THR A 258 -0.87 1.21 13.73
N TYR A 259 -1.40 2.11 12.91
CA TYR A 259 -0.63 2.87 11.93
C TYR A 259 -1.23 4.25 11.68
N GLN A 260 -0.45 5.12 11.04
CA GLN A 260 -0.90 6.43 10.56
C GLN A 260 -0.52 6.59 9.08
N ILE A 261 -1.36 7.32 8.34
CA ILE A 261 -1.07 7.62 6.92
C ILE A 261 -0.14 8.84 6.80
N TYR A 262 -0.33 9.86 7.63
CA TYR A 262 0.46 11.09 7.64
C TYR A 262 0.59 11.61 9.08
N PRO A 263 1.63 12.41 9.41
CA PRO A 263 1.81 12.99 10.74
C PRO A 263 0.60 13.82 11.17
N GLY A 264 0.13 13.61 12.39
CA GLY A 264 -1.06 14.29 12.90
C GLY A 264 -2.38 13.78 12.28
N GLY A 265 -2.38 12.72 11.49
CA GLY A 265 -3.59 12.06 11.01
C GLY A 265 -4.20 11.09 12.04
N PRO A 266 -5.38 10.51 11.72
CA PRO A 266 -5.98 9.46 12.54
C PRO A 266 -5.02 8.29 12.75
N VAL A 267 -5.08 7.73 13.96
CA VAL A 267 -4.45 6.44 14.27
C VAL A 267 -5.46 5.36 13.95
N TYR A 268 -5.12 4.49 13.00
CA TYR A 268 -5.96 3.36 12.61
C TYR A 268 -5.49 2.10 13.34
N GLU A 269 -6.44 1.31 13.86
CA GLU A 269 -6.15 0.01 14.44
C GLU A 269 -5.95 -1.05 13.35
N ILE A 270 -4.97 -1.93 13.54
CA ILE A 270 -4.68 -3.05 12.64
C ILE A 270 -5.44 -4.28 13.16
N PRO A 271 -6.45 -4.78 12.42
CA PRO A 271 -7.21 -5.94 12.85
C PRO A 271 -6.32 -7.17 13.06
N GLN A 272 -6.51 -7.82 14.19
CA GLN A 272 -5.84 -9.07 14.54
C GLN A 272 -6.59 -10.25 13.93
N LEU A 273 -5.90 -11.07 13.16
CA LEU A 273 -6.49 -12.22 12.50
C LEU A 273 -6.37 -13.50 13.34
N GLY A 274 -7.31 -14.42 13.08
CA GLY A 274 -7.25 -15.79 13.58
C GLY A 274 -6.12 -16.60 12.93
N GLU A 275 -5.84 -17.78 13.49
CA GLU A 275 -4.83 -18.69 12.94
C GLU A 275 -5.23 -19.25 11.57
N VAL A 276 -6.51 -19.59 11.40
CA VAL A 276 -7.03 -20.21 10.18
C VAL A 276 -7.95 -19.22 9.48
N LEU A 277 -7.69 -18.97 8.20
CA LEU A 277 -8.52 -18.16 7.31
C LEU A 277 -9.09 -19.08 6.24
N SER A 278 -10.42 -19.10 6.11
CA SER A 278 -11.14 -19.98 5.18
C SER A 278 -12.44 -19.30 4.77
N GLY A 279 -12.71 -19.20 3.46
CA GLY A 279 -13.93 -18.57 2.93
C GLY A 279 -14.11 -17.09 3.31
N ILE A 280 -13.00 -16.36 3.52
CA ILE A 280 -13.02 -14.98 4.00
C ILE A 280 -12.48 -14.00 2.95
N ILE A 281 -13.12 -12.84 2.88
CA ILE A 281 -12.68 -11.68 2.10
C ILE A 281 -12.29 -10.58 3.08
N LEU A 282 -11.02 -10.19 3.06
CA LEU A 282 -10.48 -9.09 3.85
C LEU A 282 -10.32 -7.88 2.94
N GLU A 283 -11.08 -6.82 3.19
CA GLU A 283 -11.09 -5.57 2.40
C GLU A 283 -10.66 -4.38 3.25
N PRO A 284 -10.06 -3.33 2.64
CA PRO A 284 -9.89 -2.05 3.30
C PRO A 284 -11.23 -1.36 3.57
N ASP A 285 -11.28 -0.58 4.66
CA ASP A 285 -12.36 0.35 4.93
C ASP A 285 -11.77 1.75 5.09
N PRO A 286 -12.08 2.71 4.19
CA PRO A 286 -11.59 4.08 4.28
C PRO A 286 -11.76 4.75 5.65
N ARG A 287 -12.75 4.34 6.45
CA ARG A 287 -12.96 4.92 7.77
C ARG A 287 -12.12 4.30 8.88
N THR A 288 -11.91 2.99 8.84
CA THR A 288 -11.36 2.24 9.99
C THR A 288 -10.03 1.55 9.70
N ASN A 289 -9.83 1.09 8.46
CA ASN A 289 -8.61 0.46 8.00
C ASN A 289 -8.37 0.75 6.50
N PRO A 290 -8.06 2.01 6.16
CA PRO A 290 -8.00 2.47 4.76
C PRO A 290 -7.00 1.74 3.89
N LEU A 291 -5.91 1.24 4.47
CA LEU A 291 -4.86 0.53 3.73
C LEU A 291 -5.04 -0.99 3.72
N GLY A 292 -6.06 -1.51 4.41
CA GLY A 292 -6.28 -2.95 4.53
C GLY A 292 -5.08 -3.65 5.18
N LEU A 293 -4.50 -3.07 6.24
CA LEU A 293 -3.42 -3.75 6.96
C LEU A 293 -4.04 -4.75 7.91
N PHE A 294 -3.59 -6.00 7.86
CA PHE A 294 -4.04 -7.07 8.75
C PHE A 294 -2.84 -7.72 9.41
N TYR A 295 -2.94 -8.07 10.69
CA TYR A 295 -1.82 -8.65 11.42
C TYR A 295 -2.19 -9.97 12.08
N ARG A 296 -1.27 -10.94 12.00
CA ARG A 296 -1.33 -12.19 12.75
C ARG A 296 -0.11 -12.32 13.65
N HIS A 297 -0.37 -12.35 14.95
CA HIS A 297 0.63 -12.79 15.93
C HIS A 297 0.72 -14.32 15.90
N GLY A 298 1.81 -14.86 15.35
CA GLY A 298 2.03 -16.30 15.21
C GLY A 298 1.99 -16.78 13.77
N ASN A 299 1.51 -18.00 13.58
CA ASN A 299 1.28 -18.60 12.27
C ASN A 299 -0.11 -18.23 11.72
N SER A 300 -0.22 -18.22 10.39
CA SER A 300 -1.47 -18.10 9.66
C SER A 300 -1.58 -19.22 8.64
N THR A 301 -2.70 -19.93 8.63
CA THR A 301 -3.03 -20.97 7.67
C THR A 301 -4.16 -20.46 6.77
N LEU A 302 -3.90 -20.39 5.48
CA LEU A 302 -4.85 -19.98 4.45
C LEU A 302 -5.38 -21.22 3.77
N GLU A 303 -6.66 -21.50 3.99
CA GLU A 303 -7.35 -22.62 3.35
C GLU A 303 -7.93 -22.17 2.00
N GLY A 304 -9.17 -22.54 1.71
CA GLY A 304 -9.81 -22.24 0.43
C GLY A 304 -10.55 -20.91 0.41
N ASN A 305 -10.63 -20.28 -0.76
CA ASN A 305 -11.45 -19.10 -1.03
C ASN A 305 -11.12 -17.92 -0.08
N VAL A 306 -9.85 -17.62 0.07
CA VAL A 306 -9.36 -16.48 0.86
C VAL A 306 -8.92 -15.38 -0.08
N SER A 307 -9.50 -14.19 0.06
CA SER A 307 -9.08 -13.00 -0.68
C SER A 307 -8.64 -11.92 0.29
N VAL A 308 -7.42 -11.39 0.12
CA VAL A 308 -6.89 -10.30 0.94
C VAL A 308 -6.58 -9.12 0.03
N ARG A 309 -7.35 -8.04 0.19
CA ARG A 309 -7.07 -6.75 -0.43
C ARG A 309 -6.40 -5.82 0.58
N GLY A 310 -5.11 -5.56 0.40
CA GLY A 310 -4.24 -4.84 1.35
C GLY A 310 -2.96 -5.61 1.66
N THR A 311 -2.52 -5.56 2.92
CA THR A 311 -1.29 -6.20 3.39
C THR A 311 -1.58 -7.19 4.51
N LEU A 312 -1.17 -8.44 4.32
CA LEU A 312 -1.12 -9.41 5.42
C LEU A 312 0.28 -9.42 6.06
N PHE A 313 0.36 -8.96 7.30
CA PHE A 313 1.54 -9.11 8.14
C PHE A 313 1.41 -10.34 9.03
N CYS A 314 2.26 -11.35 8.80
CA CYS A 314 2.32 -12.54 9.64
C CYS A 314 3.65 -12.55 10.40
N ARG A 315 3.60 -12.71 11.72
CA ARG A 315 4.84 -12.72 12.52
C ARG A 315 5.71 -13.92 12.15
N ASP A 316 5.12 -15.10 12.05
CA ASP A 316 5.86 -16.36 11.88
C ASP A 316 5.61 -16.95 10.49
N THR A 317 4.90 -18.08 10.40
CA THR A 317 4.69 -18.79 9.12
C THR A 317 3.33 -18.50 8.52
N VAL A 318 3.31 -18.18 7.23
CA VAL A 318 2.10 -18.22 6.39
C VAL A 318 2.08 -19.53 5.63
N GLU A 319 1.12 -20.40 5.93
CA GLU A 319 0.91 -21.66 5.22
C GLU A 319 -0.31 -21.57 4.30
N ILE A 320 -0.10 -21.74 3.00
CA ILE A 320 -1.17 -21.72 2.01
C ILE A 320 -1.52 -23.17 1.66
N ARG A 321 -2.71 -23.63 2.06
CA ARG A 321 -3.20 -25.01 1.96
C ARG A 321 -4.35 -25.22 0.98
N GLY A 322 -5.19 -24.20 0.76
CA GLY A 322 -6.34 -24.33 -0.12
C GLY A 322 -6.16 -23.71 -1.51
N ALA A 323 -7.22 -23.79 -2.29
CA ALA A 323 -7.33 -23.19 -3.61
C ALA A 323 -8.00 -21.81 -3.54
N ASN A 324 -7.87 -21.02 -4.61
CA ASN A 324 -8.43 -19.68 -4.72
C ASN A 324 -7.94 -18.72 -3.62
N VAL A 325 -6.66 -18.79 -3.24
CA VAL A 325 -6.05 -17.82 -2.33
C VAL A 325 -5.51 -16.65 -3.15
N ARG A 326 -5.97 -15.43 -2.86
CA ARG A 326 -5.62 -14.22 -3.61
C ARG A 326 -5.14 -13.09 -2.71
N PHE A 327 -4.12 -12.39 -3.17
CA PHE A 327 -3.60 -11.19 -2.54
C PHE A 327 -3.48 -10.06 -3.55
N GLU A 328 -3.98 -8.89 -3.19
CA GLU A 328 -3.93 -7.69 -4.01
C GLU A 328 -3.70 -6.47 -3.12
N PRO A 329 -2.62 -5.68 -3.29
CA PRO A 329 -2.36 -4.53 -2.43
C PRO A 329 -3.34 -3.40 -2.74
N VAL A 330 -3.59 -2.55 -1.74
CA VAL A 330 -4.33 -1.30 -1.94
C VAL A 330 -3.42 -0.28 -2.61
N GLU A 331 -3.94 0.41 -3.62
CA GLU A 331 -3.27 1.53 -4.26
C GLU A 331 -3.46 2.81 -3.44
N MET A 332 -2.34 3.40 -3.04
CA MET A 332 -2.32 4.70 -2.38
C MET A 332 -2.00 5.80 -3.40
N PRO A 333 -2.40 7.06 -3.12
CA PRO A 333 -2.13 8.18 -4.02
C PRO A 333 -0.65 8.31 -4.40
N PRO A 334 -0.34 8.67 -5.66
CA PRO A 334 1.03 8.89 -6.09
C PRO A 334 1.64 10.10 -5.37
N LEU A 335 2.97 10.16 -5.35
CA LEU A 335 3.67 11.37 -4.97
C LEU A 335 3.41 12.50 -5.97
N PHE A 336 3.47 13.74 -5.50
CA PHE A 336 3.24 14.92 -6.32
C PHE A 336 4.20 14.97 -7.50
N GLY A 337 3.66 15.08 -8.71
CA GLY A 337 4.42 15.06 -9.95
C GLY A 337 4.70 13.65 -10.50
N GLU A 338 4.34 12.61 -9.77
CA GLU A 338 4.41 11.22 -10.22
C GLU A 338 3.02 10.69 -10.62
N THR A 339 3.02 9.65 -11.45
CA THR A 339 1.79 8.95 -11.88
C THR A 339 1.70 7.53 -11.33
N LYS A 340 2.77 7.04 -10.70
CA LYS A 340 2.85 5.67 -10.20
C LYS A 340 2.15 5.59 -8.85
N PRO A 341 1.13 4.73 -8.68
CA PRO A 341 0.53 4.55 -7.37
C PRO A 341 1.56 3.92 -6.42
N VAL A 342 1.42 4.26 -5.14
CA VAL A 342 2.24 3.66 -4.09
C VAL A 342 1.51 2.43 -3.55
N ARG A 343 2.21 1.30 -3.45
CA ARG A 343 1.66 0.03 -2.93
C ARG A 343 2.50 -0.45 -1.75
N MET A 344 1.82 -0.85 -0.69
CA MET A 344 2.43 -1.60 0.41
C MET A 344 2.71 -3.06 -0.03
N PRO A 345 3.51 -3.84 0.71
CA PRO A 345 3.65 -5.27 0.44
C PRO A 345 2.28 -5.95 0.48
N ALA A 346 2.05 -6.96 -0.35
CA ALA A 346 0.82 -7.74 -0.28
C ALA A 346 0.87 -8.78 0.85
N LEU A 347 2.06 -9.33 1.08
CA LEU A 347 2.28 -10.39 2.06
C LEU A 347 3.66 -10.23 2.72
N THR A 348 3.69 -10.33 4.05
CA THR A 348 4.93 -10.40 4.82
C THR A 348 4.90 -11.55 5.82
N GLY A 349 6.05 -12.20 6.01
CA GLY A 349 6.17 -13.35 6.90
C GLY A 349 7.62 -13.69 7.25
N GLN A 350 7.83 -14.41 8.35
CA GLN A 350 9.12 -15.06 8.57
C GLN A 350 9.32 -16.16 7.52
N THR A 351 8.30 -16.98 7.34
CA THR A 351 8.30 -18.09 6.39
C THR A 351 6.99 -18.08 5.62
N VAL A 352 7.05 -18.32 4.31
CA VAL A 352 5.85 -18.54 3.48
C VAL A 352 5.96 -19.92 2.88
N LYS A 353 4.99 -20.79 3.17
CA LYS A 353 4.92 -22.17 2.67
C LYS A 353 3.69 -22.34 1.82
N VAL A 354 3.88 -22.84 0.61
CA VAL A 354 2.80 -23.25 -0.28
C VAL A 354 2.75 -24.77 -0.23
N LYS A 355 1.66 -25.28 0.33
CA LYS A 355 1.43 -26.71 0.56
C LYS A 355 0.95 -27.42 -0.71
N PRO A 356 0.98 -28.76 -0.74
CA PRO A 356 0.49 -29.53 -1.87
C PRO A 356 -1.00 -29.28 -2.11
N GLY A 357 -1.41 -29.16 -3.38
CA GLY A 357 -2.81 -28.93 -3.73
C GLY A 357 -3.30 -27.49 -3.55
N SER A 358 -2.41 -26.52 -3.35
CA SER A 358 -2.75 -25.09 -3.24
C SER A 358 -2.72 -24.38 -4.58
N GLU A 359 -3.72 -23.52 -4.82
CA GLU A 359 -3.77 -22.59 -5.96
C GLU A 359 -3.75 -21.16 -5.43
N THR A 360 -2.79 -20.36 -5.89
CA THR A 360 -2.53 -19.04 -5.30
C THR A 360 -2.12 -18.01 -6.33
N GLU A 361 -2.73 -16.84 -6.26
CA GLU A 361 -2.33 -15.65 -7.01
C GLU A 361 -1.95 -14.52 -6.04
N ILE A 362 -0.72 -14.04 -6.15
CA ILE A 362 -0.20 -12.93 -5.34
C ILE A 362 0.20 -11.82 -6.28
N THR A 363 -0.50 -10.69 -6.22
CA THR A 363 -0.10 -9.46 -6.90
C THR A 363 0.62 -8.55 -5.91
N GLY A 364 1.70 -7.89 -6.32
CA GLY A 364 2.48 -6.97 -5.50
C GLY A 364 3.78 -7.55 -4.93
N LEU A 365 4.25 -6.95 -3.83
CA LEU A 365 5.51 -7.33 -3.19
C LEU A 365 5.29 -8.33 -2.06
N VAL A 366 6.09 -9.40 -2.06
CA VAL A 366 6.15 -10.42 -1.00
C VAL A 366 7.49 -10.31 -0.28
N ALA A 367 7.46 -10.01 1.01
CA ALA A 367 8.65 -9.88 1.85
C ALA A 367 8.74 -11.05 2.83
N VAL A 368 9.76 -11.90 2.66
CA VAL A 368 9.95 -13.11 3.47
C VAL A 368 11.31 -13.12 4.14
N PHE A 369 11.32 -13.09 5.47
CA PHE A 369 12.55 -12.83 6.22
C PHE A 369 13.44 -14.06 6.46
N ASP A 370 12.92 -15.27 6.24
CA ASP A 370 13.71 -16.51 6.27
C ASP A 370 13.51 -17.38 5.04
N GLN A 371 12.29 -17.88 4.78
CA GLN A 371 12.12 -18.92 3.77
C GLN A 371 10.83 -18.79 2.97
N PHE A 372 10.93 -18.70 1.65
CA PHE A 372 9.83 -18.94 0.72
C PHE A 372 9.95 -20.37 0.17
N LEU A 373 8.99 -21.23 0.50
CA LEU A 373 8.99 -22.66 0.20
C LEU A 373 7.72 -23.04 -0.56
N ILE A 374 7.89 -23.67 -1.72
CA ILE A 374 6.80 -24.37 -2.40
C ILE A 374 7.06 -25.87 -2.26
N GLU A 375 6.29 -26.53 -1.38
CA GLU A 375 6.48 -27.94 -1.02
C GLU A 375 6.20 -28.89 -2.17
N LYS A 376 6.72 -30.11 -2.08
CA LYS A 376 6.53 -31.16 -3.09
C LYS A 376 5.04 -31.47 -3.26
N SER A 377 4.54 -31.46 -4.49
CA SER A 377 3.10 -31.68 -4.76
C SER A 377 2.86 -32.80 -5.79
N PRO A 378 1.89 -33.70 -5.56
CA PRO A 378 1.48 -34.71 -6.54
C PRO A 378 0.69 -34.11 -7.72
N VAL A 379 0.07 -32.94 -7.50
CA VAL A 379 -0.62 -32.18 -8.53
C VAL A 379 -0.05 -30.77 -8.53
N THR A 380 0.49 -30.33 -9.67
CA THR A 380 0.95 -28.95 -9.79
C THR A 380 -0.25 -28.05 -10.12
N LEU A 381 -0.81 -27.40 -9.10
CA LEU A 381 -1.76 -26.32 -9.31
C LEU A 381 -1.03 -25.01 -9.63
N PRO A 382 -1.70 -24.05 -10.29
CA PRO A 382 -1.10 -22.76 -10.60
C PRO A 382 -0.69 -22.00 -9.34
N LEU A 383 0.57 -21.56 -9.30
CA LEU A 383 1.02 -20.51 -8.40
C LEU A 383 1.53 -19.37 -9.25
N LYS A 384 0.96 -18.19 -9.05
CA LYS A 384 1.32 -16.99 -9.80
C LYS A 384 1.67 -15.87 -8.82
N LEU A 385 2.89 -15.35 -8.92
CA LEU A 385 3.33 -14.14 -8.25
C LEU A 385 3.58 -13.08 -9.31
N VAL A 386 2.81 -12.00 -9.31
CA VAL A 386 2.97 -10.83 -10.19
C VAL A 386 3.47 -9.67 -9.34
N GLY A 387 4.73 -9.31 -9.48
CA GLY A 387 5.37 -8.28 -8.67
C GLY A 387 6.77 -8.69 -8.26
N ARG A 388 7.03 -8.71 -6.95
CA ARG A 388 8.39 -8.89 -6.40
C ARG A 388 8.40 -9.88 -5.25
N LEU A 389 9.43 -10.72 -5.20
CA LEU A 389 9.74 -11.57 -4.08
C LEU A 389 11.10 -11.17 -3.49
N VAL A 390 11.08 -10.68 -2.26
CA VAL A 390 12.28 -10.44 -1.46
C VAL A 390 12.35 -11.55 -0.41
N THR A 391 13.37 -12.41 -0.48
CA THR A 391 13.45 -13.55 0.42
C THR A 391 14.88 -13.89 0.85
N ARG A 392 15.06 -14.51 2.01
CA ARG A 392 16.37 -15.01 2.44
C ARG A 392 16.72 -16.35 1.79
N LYS A 393 15.80 -17.32 1.81
CA LYS A 393 15.93 -18.64 1.19
C LYS A 393 14.77 -18.90 0.24
N LEU A 394 15.06 -19.45 -0.93
CA LEU A 394 14.06 -19.84 -1.90
C LEU A 394 14.14 -21.33 -2.21
N TYR A 395 13.03 -22.03 -2.04
CA TYR A 395 12.91 -23.45 -2.34
C TYR A 395 11.69 -23.72 -3.21
N ILE A 396 11.92 -24.33 -4.37
CA ILE A 396 10.87 -24.93 -5.20
C ILE A 396 11.17 -26.42 -5.23
N ARG A 397 10.35 -27.22 -4.55
CA ARG A 397 10.53 -28.67 -4.42
C ARG A 397 9.95 -29.43 -5.62
N GLU A 398 10.12 -30.73 -5.60
CA GLU A 398 9.76 -31.68 -6.64
C GLU A 398 8.26 -31.62 -7.03
N ARG A 399 7.97 -31.96 -8.28
CA ARG A 399 6.63 -32.04 -8.85
C ARG A 399 6.41 -33.41 -9.42
N GLU A 400 5.21 -33.96 -9.20
CA GLU A 400 4.75 -35.07 -10.02
C GLU A 400 4.20 -34.53 -11.35
N PRO A 401 4.36 -35.29 -12.45
CA PRO A 401 4.99 -36.61 -12.52
C PRO A 401 6.53 -36.59 -12.70
N TRP A 402 7.18 -35.42 -12.66
CA TRP A 402 8.60 -35.24 -12.98
C TRP A 402 9.59 -36.02 -12.11
N ASN A 403 9.30 -36.14 -10.82
CA ASN A 403 10.08 -36.95 -9.88
C ASN A 403 9.98 -38.47 -10.12
N THR A 404 9.09 -38.93 -10.99
CA THR A 404 8.92 -40.36 -11.34
C THR A 404 9.50 -40.72 -12.71
N VAL A 405 10.00 -39.73 -13.45
CA VAL A 405 10.57 -39.91 -14.79
C VAL A 405 11.86 -40.72 -14.69
N ASN A 406 11.94 -41.82 -15.45
CA ASN A 406 13.24 -42.45 -15.73
C ASN A 406 13.96 -41.64 -16.82
N TRP A 407 14.79 -40.67 -16.40
CA TRP A 407 15.41 -39.71 -17.32
C TRP A 407 16.39 -40.35 -18.29
N GLN A 408 17.11 -41.39 -17.88
CA GLN A 408 18.01 -42.12 -18.76
C GLN A 408 17.24 -42.84 -19.86
N GLN A 409 16.23 -43.65 -19.50
CA GLN A 409 15.45 -44.41 -20.47
C GLN A 409 14.69 -43.49 -21.45
N ASN A 410 14.10 -42.40 -20.93
CA ASN A 410 13.42 -41.41 -21.76
C ASN A 410 14.39 -40.71 -22.71
N PHE A 411 15.57 -40.32 -22.25
CA PHE A 411 16.57 -39.69 -23.11
C PHE A 411 17.11 -40.65 -24.18
N THR A 412 17.43 -41.90 -23.83
CA THR A 412 17.84 -42.92 -24.81
C THR A 412 16.76 -43.11 -25.88
N SER A 413 15.48 -43.15 -25.49
CA SER A 413 14.35 -43.25 -26.41
C SER A 413 14.16 -41.99 -27.27
N PHE A 414 14.48 -40.81 -26.73
CA PHE A 414 14.43 -39.53 -27.45
C PHE A 414 15.59 -39.37 -28.44
N SER A 415 16.78 -39.87 -28.12
CA SER A 415 18.02 -39.61 -28.86
C SER A 415 17.94 -39.80 -30.39
N PRO A 416 17.21 -40.79 -30.96
CA PRO A 416 17.05 -40.91 -32.41
C PRO A 416 16.25 -39.75 -33.04
N TYR A 417 15.45 -39.05 -32.25
CA TYR A 417 14.56 -37.97 -32.69
C TYR A 417 15.16 -36.58 -32.49
N ALA A 418 16.37 -36.46 -31.93
CA ALA A 418 16.96 -35.19 -31.52
C ALA A 418 17.17 -34.17 -32.65
N SER A 419 17.18 -34.61 -33.92
CA SER A 419 17.23 -33.75 -35.10
C SER A 419 15.85 -33.22 -35.54
N SER A 420 14.76 -33.84 -35.08
CA SER A 420 13.40 -33.61 -35.54
C SER A 420 12.49 -32.92 -34.53
N THR A 421 12.83 -32.98 -33.24
CA THR A 421 12.02 -32.39 -32.17
C THR A 421 12.86 -32.01 -30.94
N TYR A 422 12.24 -31.25 -30.05
CA TYR A 422 12.83 -30.82 -28.78
C TYR A 422 12.47 -31.80 -27.66
N TYR A 423 13.45 -32.09 -26.80
CA TYR A 423 13.26 -33.05 -25.69
C TYR A 423 12.09 -32.70 -24.76
N PRO A 424 11.88 -31.43 -24.33
CA PRO A 424 10.69 -31.03 -23.55
C PRO A 424 9.37 -31.30 -24.28
N ILE A 425 9.29 -31.06 -25.60
CA ILE A 425 8.09 -31.31 -26.41
C ILE A 425 7.84 -32.82 -26.53
N TRP A 426 8.90 -33.60 -26.77
CA TRP A 426 8.81 -35.06 -26.80
C TRP A 426 8.35 -35.62 -25.44
N LEU A 427 8.87 -35.11 -24.34
CA LEU A 427 8.44 -35.48 -22.98
C LEU A 427 6.96 -35.13 -22.73
N ALA A 428 6.49 -33.98 -23.21
CA ALA A 428 5.07 -33.61 -23.14
C ALA A 428 4.18 -34.63 -23.88
N SER A 429 4.63 -35.17 -25.03
CA SER A 429 3.92 -36.25 -25.74
C SER A 429 3.85 -37.57 -24.96
N LYS A 430 4.65 -37.72 -23.90
CA LYS A 430 4.66 -38.86 -22.96
C LYS A 430 3.90 -38.56 -21.66
N GLY A 431 3.24 -37.41 -21.56
CA GLY A 431 2.49 -36.99 -20.36
C GLY A 431 3.29 -36.16 -19.36
N TYR A 432 4.54 -35.78 -19.67
CA TYR A 432 5.37 -34.92 -18.84
C TYR A 432 5.34 -33.47 -19.36
N ASP A 433 4.30 -32.72 -19.02
CA ASP A 433 4.09 -31.35 -19.50
C ASP A 433 5.10 -30.36 -18.90
N SER A 434 5.94 -29.78 -19.77
CA SER A 434 6.98 -28.81 -19.41
C SER A 434 6.46 -27.39 -19.16
N ALA A 435 5.18 -27.12 -19.43
CA ALA A 435 4.62 -25.80 -19.19
C ALA A 435 4.71 -25.41 -17.70
N PRO A 436 5.39 -24.31 -17.35
CA PRO A 436 5.57 -23.92 -15.96
C PRO A 436 4.25 -23.43 -15.38
N ARG A 437 3.81 -24.06 -14.28
CA ARG A 437 2.61 -23.64 -13.53
C ARG A 437 2.94 -22.79 -12.31
N ILE A 438 4.21 -22.80 -11.89
CA ILE A 438 4.76 -21.87 -10.89
C ILE A 438 5.42 -20.74 -11.67
N LYS A 439 4.83 -19.54 -11.57
CA LYS A 439 5.28 -18.35 -12.29
C LYS A 439 5.51 -17.20 -11.33
N MET A 440 6.69 -16.59 -11.43
CA MET A 440 7.00 -15.32 -10.78
C MET A 440 7.34 -14.32 -11.88
N MET A 441 6.64 -13.20 -11.93
CA MET A 441 6.71 -12.23 -13.02
C MET A 441 6.81 -10.83 -12.44
N PRO A 442 7.50 -9.88 -13.11
CA PRO A 442 7.46 -8.49 -12.65
C PRO A 442 6.03 -7.97 -12.76
N ASP A 443 5.73 -6.94 -11.96
CA ASP A 443 4.50 -6.18 -12.12
C ASP A 443 4.50 -5.52 -13.52
N PRO A 444 3.50 -5.78 -14.38
CA PRO A 444 3.39 -5.09 -15.67
C PRO A 444 3.05 -3.60 -15.48
N GLU A 445 2.49 -3.23 -14.33
CA GLU A 445 2.11 -1.86 -14.02
C GLU A 445 3.29 -1.08 -13.46
N LEU A 446 3.34 0.21 -13.77
CA LEU A 446 4.34 1.12 -13.22
C LEU A 446 3.92 1.53 -11.80
N VAL A 447 4.29 0.71 -10.81
CA VAL A 447 4.00 0.97 -9.40
C VAL A 447 5.26 1.26 -8.59
N GLN A 448 5.12 2.02 -7.51
CA GLN A 448 6.17 2.24 -6.52
C GLN A 448 5.83 1.41 -5.28
N TYR A 449 6.68 0.43 -4.93
CA TYR A 449 6.47 -0.27 -3.67
C TYR A 449 7.03 0.56 -2.52
N HIS A 450 6.38 0.47 -1.37
CA HIS A 450 6.84 1.15 -0.17
C HIS A 450 6.92 0.17 0.99
N TRP A 451 8.04 0.21 1.70
CA TRP A 451 8.23 -0.54 2.93
C TRP A 451 8.08 0.38 4.15
N THR A 452 7.33 -0.07 5.14
CA THR A 452 7.24 0.56 6.46
C THR A 452 7.16 -0.50 7.54
N ASP A 453 7.70 -0.18 8.72
CA ASP A 453 7.49 -0.96 9.94
C ASP A 453 6.22 -0.53 10.71
N CYS A 454 5.45 0.41 10.13
CA CYS A 454 4.25 1.03 10.71
C CYS A 454 4.50 1.77 12.05
N SER A 455 5.75 2.00 12.43
CA SER A 455 6.09 2.78 13.65
C SER A 455 5.85 4.27 13.48
N GLY A 456 5.84 4.74 12.23
CA GLY A 456 5.59 6.11 11.85
C GLY A 456 4.59 6.24 10.69
N PRO A 457 4.28 7.47 10.30
CA PRO A 457 3.38 7.74 9.18
C PRO A 457 4.03 7.36 7.85
N ILE A 458 3.19 6.96 6.88
CA ILE A 458 3.63 6.53 5.55
C ILE A 458 4.06 7.72 4.69
N TYR A 459 3.21 8.73 4.58
CA TYR A 459 3.55 9.99 3.92
C TYR A 459 4.14 10.95 4.93
N VAL A 460 5.23 11.60 4.55
CA VAL A 460 5.96 12.54 5.40
C VAL A 460 6.16 13.87 4.68
N PRO A 461 6.39 14.96 5.42
CA PRO A 461 6.80 16.24 4.85
C PRO A 461 8.01 16.08 3.93
N HIS A 462 7.97 16.73 2.77
CA HIS A 462 9.14 16.80 1.91
C HIS A 462 10.16 17.80 2.48
N ALA A 463 11.46 17.59 2.22
CA ALA A 463 12.52 18.46 2.73
C ALA A 463 12.31 19.94 2.34
N ASP A 464 11.82 20.18 1.13
CA ASP A 464 11.52 21.52 0.60
C ASP A 464 10.29 22.21 1.23
N ASP A 465 9.52 21.49 2.06
CA ASP A 465 8.30 22.02 2.68
C ASP A 465 8.52 22.61 4.06
N GLY A 466 9.78 22.78 4.49
CA GLY A 466 10.11 23.35 5.80
C GLY A 466 9.57 22.49 6.96
N GLY A 467 9.35 21.20 6.72
CA GLY A 467 8.86 20.23 7.71
C GLY A 467 7.34 20.11 7.81
N GLY A 468 6.55 20.83 7.01
CA GLY A 468 5.08 20.72 6.99
C GLY A 468 4.52 19.84 5.88
N LEU A 469 3.27 19.40 6.02
CA LEU A 469 2.54 18.69 4.96
C LEU A 469 1.97 19.66 3.91
N ARG A 470 1.62 19.14 2.73
CA ARG A 470 0.95 19.91 1.68
C ARG A 470 -0.49 19.45 1.50
N TRP A 471 -1.35 20.43 1.29
CA TRP A 471 -2.80 20.29 1.30
C TRP A 471 -3.39 21.11 0.16
N GLN A 472 -4.42 20.56 -0.48
CA GLN A 472 -5.24 21.22 -1.47
C GLN A 472 -6.62 21.50 -0.88
N MET A 473 -7.11 22.72 -0.99
CA MET A 473 -8.50 23.01 -0.64
C MET A 473 -9.41 22.49 -1.75
N LEU A 474 -10.36 21.63 -1.37
CA LEU A 474 -11.37 21.08 -2.28
C LEU A 474 -12.67 21.87 -2.22
N GLU A 475 -13.11 22.17 -1.00
CA GLU A 475 -14.38 22.82 -0.73
C GLU A 475 -14.21 23.89 0.33
N TRP A 476 -15.00 24.95 0.21
CA TRP A 476 -15.20 25.97 1.22
C TRP A 476 -16.68 26.29 1.30
N ASN A 477 -17.23 26.34 2.51
CA ASN A 477 -18.60 26.79 2.76
C ASN A 477 -18.69 27.67 4.02
N GLU A 478 -19.61 28.63 3.98
CA GLU A 478 -19.88 29.57 5.07
C GLU A 478 -21.31 29.37 5.59
N GLY A 479 -21.44 29.18 6.91
CA GLY A 479 -22.71 29.09 7.60
C GLY A 479 -22.86 30.24 8.59
N THR A 480 -23.89 31.07 8.41
CA THR A 480 -24.31 32.08 9.38
C THR A 480 -25.46 31.54 10.23
N ARG A 481 -25.41 31.74 11.55
CA ARG A 481 -26.50 31.42 12.49
C ARG A 481 -26.83 32.59 13.38
#